data_AF-A0A972TLI5-F1
#
_entry.id   AF-A0A972TLI5-F1
#
_cell.length_a   1.000
_cell.length_b   1.000
_cell.length_c   1.000
_cell.angle_alpha   90.00
_cell.angle_beta   90.00
_cell.angle_gamma   90.00
#
_symmetry.space_group_name_H-M   'P 1'
#
loop_
_entity.id
_entity.type
_entity.pdbx_description
1 polymer ?
#
loop_
_entity_poly.entity_id
_entity_poly.type
_entity_poly.pdbx_seq_one_letter_code
_entity_poly.pdbx_strand_id
1 'polypeptide(L)'
;FAGNDDTTVNSKSAPVLKSQEGFTFFDLGIDSDLTDNIRDELRDKLGSDAIERRNPLDLTINYKGFIQQYFKELDQLNKRLNFPPGERVEHNMIKLRYRYAQRKQVPFKYVELIFSNYTKKPLLFKIASKKEGAFIIDTIRTKHGEPKTINWEQEEGRSLYWEKNKSFLIISILKDRYGDPEYHTAIYFTPNIEALLSKEEQVARQREEEIKKKGKTAF
;
A
#
# COMPACT_ATOMS: atom_id res chain seq x y z
N PHE A 1 61.90 6.14 24.62
CA PHE A 1 60.62 6.78 25.00
C PHE A 1 59.90 7.12 23.70
N ALA A 2 59.22 6.14 23.07
CA ALA A 2 57.84 5.71 23.33
C ALA A 2 56.82 6.81 22.99
N GLY A 3 55.98 6.56 21.97
CA GLY A 3 54.85 7.40 21.59
C GLY A 3 54.30 7.07 20.20
N ASN A 4 53.70 5.88 20.05
CA ASN A 4 52.78 5.57 18.95
C ASN A 4 51.52 6.43 19.13
N ASP A 5 51.01 7.03 18.05
CA ASP A 5 49.59 7.36 17.93
C ASP A 5 49.10 6.94 16.55
N ASP A 6 48.67 5.68 16.49
CA ASP A 6 47.95 5.04 15.41
C ASP A 6 46.46 5.36 15.61
N THR A 7 45.98 6.42 14.95
CA THR A 7 44.55 6.72 14.90
C THR A 7 43.97 6.23 13.58
N THR A 8 43.76 4.92 13.50
CA THR A 8 42.82 4.31 12.56
C THR A 8 41.42 4.83 12.86
N VAL A 9 40.97 5.82 12.09
CA VAL A 9 39.56 6.21 12.03
C VAL A 9 38.81 5.09 11.33
N ASN A 10 38.24 4.20 12.13
CA ASN A 10 37.34 3.14 11.72
C ASN A 10 36.00 3.77 11.27
N SER A 11 35.95 4.25 10.02
CA SER A 11 34.71 4.65 9.38
C SER A 11 33.92 3.38 9.05
N LYS A 12 33.16 2.89 10.04
CA LYS A 12 31.99 2.04 9.78
C LYS A 12 31.11 2.82 8.81
N SER A 13 31.21 2.48 7.53
CA SER A 13 30.27 2.91 6.52
C SER A 13 28.89 2.49 7.00
N ALA A 14 28.06 3.48 7.36
CA ALA A 14 26.63 3.27 7.47
C ALA A 14 26.18 2.60 6.17
N PRO A 15 25.33 1.56 6.21
CA PRO A 15 24.84 0.96 4.99
C PRO A 15 24.15 2.08 4.21
N VAL A 16 24.69 2.39 3.04
CA VAL A 16 24.06 3.27 2.07
C VAL A 16 22.67 2.70 1.85
N LEU A 17 21.66 3.40 2.38
CA LEU A 17 20.25 3.13 2.09
C LEU A 17 20.16 3.16 0.57
N LYS A 18 20.19 1.98 -0.07
CA LYS A 18 19.84 1.84 -1.48
C LYS A 18 18.51 2.57 -1.60
N SER A 19 18.49 3.67 -2.34
CA SER A 19 17.27 4.40 -2.60
C SER A 19 16.29 3.39 -3.21
N GLN A 20 15.34 2.89 -2.43
CA GLN A 20 14.29 2.03 -2.96
C GLN A 20 13.60 2.85 -4.05
N GLU A 21 13.69 2.38 -5.30
CA GLU A 21 13.05 3.04 -6.42
C GLU A 21 11.54 2.87 -6.31
N GLY A 22 10.85 3.83 -5.67
CA GLY A 22 9.40 3.80 -5.57
C GLY A 22 8.87 4.46 -4.31
N PHE A 23 7.57 4.28 -4.09
CA PHE A 23 6.88 4.76 -2.89
C PHE A 23 7.03 3.76 -1.75
N THR A 24 7.14 4.28 -0.53
CA THR A 24 7.42 3.50 0.67
C THR A 24 6.64 4.02 1.86
N PHE A 25 6.21 3.12 2.75
CA PHE A 25 5.68 3.47 4.07
C PHE A 25 6.40 2.63 5.14
N PHE A 26 7.07 3.28 6.09
CA PHE A 26 8.02 2.62 7.02
C PHE A 26 8.98 1.66 6.28
N ASP A 27 9.60 2.15 5.20
CA ASP A 27 10.55 1.38 4.36
C ASP A 27 9.95 0.14 3.67
N LEU A 28 8.64 -0.03 3.75
CA LEU A 28 7.89 -1.02 2.97
C LEU A 28 7.55 -0.44 1.61
N GLY A 29 8.24 -0.92 0.58
CA GLY A 29 8.05 -0.57 -0.82
C GLY A 29 7.62 -1.77 -1.66
N ILE A 30 7.58 -1.58 -2.98
CA ILE A 30 7.05 -2.58 -3.94
C ILE A 30 7.71 -3.97 -3.84
N ASP A 31 8.98 -4.02 -3.45
CA ASP A 31 9.77 -5.25 -3.31
C ASP A 31 9.92 -5.75 -1.87
N SER A 32 9.24 -5.12 -0.92
CA SER A 32 9.24 -5.59 0.47
C SER A 32 8.35 -6.82 0.62
N ASP A 33 8.81 -7.81 1.38
CA ASP A 33 8.04 -8.99 1.72
C ASP A 33 7.50 -8.88 3.14
N LEU A 34 6.22 -9.19 3.35
CA LEU A 34 5.65 -9.31 4.69
C LEU A 34 6.24 -10.52 5.41
N THR A 35 7.04 -10.25 6.44
CA THR A 35 7.59 -11.24 7.38
C THR A 35 7.03 -11.03 8.78
N ASP A 36 7.21 -12.02 9.66
CA ASP A 36 6.82 -11.88 11.07
C ASP A 36 7.59 -10.75 11.76
N ASN A 37 8.89 -10.58 11.44
CA ASN A 37 9.70 -9.46 11.95
C ASN A 37 9.14 -8.09 11.52
N ILE A 38 8.78 -7.92 10.24
CA ILE A 38 8.17 -6.68 9.76
C ILE A 38 6.84 -6.42 10.47
N ARG A 39 6.06 -7.47 10.72
CA ARG A 39 4.79 -7.35 11.44
C ARG A 39 5.00 -6.90 12.89
N ASP A 40 6.00 -7.45 13.58
CA ASP A 40 6.33 -7.06 14.94
C ASP A 40 6.84 -5.62 15.00
N GLU A 41 7.71 -5.20 14.07
CA GLU A 41 8.15 -3.80 13.94
C GLU A 41 6.98 -2.84 13.71
N LEU A 42 6.05 -3.22 12.84
CA LEU A 42 4.83 -2.44 12.61
C LEU A 42 3.98 -2.37 13.88
N ARG A 43 3.87 -3.46 14.65
CA ARG A 43 3.13 -3.48 15.91
C ARG A 43 3.76 -2.57 16.96
N ASP A 44 5.07 -2.52 17.03
CA ASP A 44 5.78 -1.63 17.96
C ASP A 44 5.54 -0.17 17.62
N LYS A 45 5.57 0.18 16.32
CA LYS A 45 5.38 1.54 15.80
C LYS A 45 3.91 2.00 15.80
N LEU A 46 2.98 1.12 15.43
CA LEU A 46 1.57 1.46 15.15
C LEU A 46 0.58 0.91 16.20
N GLY A 47 1.04 0.09 17.14
CA GLY A 47 0.20 -0.62 18.11
C GLY A 47 -0.39 -1.92 17.55
N SER A 48 -1.34 -2.50 18.27
CA SER A 48 -1.92 -3.80 17.91
C SER A 48 -2.62 -3.79 16.55
N ASP A 49 -2.34 -4.82 15.75
CA ASP A 49 -2.95 -5.08 14.45
C ASP A 49 -4.19 -5.97 14.56
N ALA A 50 -5.18 -5.71 13.71
CA ALA A 50 -6.18 -6.70 13.33
C ALA A 50 -5.75 -7.34 11.99
N ILE A 51 -5.71 -8.68 11.95
CA ILE A 51 -5.45 -9.42 10.71
C ILE A 51 -6.76 -9.88 10.10
N GLU A 52 -6.93 -9.61 8.83
CA GLU A 52 -7.94 -10.25 8.00
C GLU A 52 -7.26 -10.99 6.84
N ARG A 53 -7.74 -12.20 6.55
CA ARG A 53 -7.33 -12.99 5.38
C ARG A 53 -8.54 -13.20 4.48
N ARG A 54 -8.31 -13.28 3.16
CA ARG A 54 -9.37 -13.49 2.15
C ARG A 54 -10.48 -12.44 2.19
N ASN A 55 -10.29 -11.35 1.47
CA ASN A 55 -11.27 -10.27 1.40
C ASN A 55 -11.34 -9.68 -0.02
N PRO A 56 -12.38 -8.89 -0.32
CA PRO A 56 -12.40 -8.05 -1.49
C PRO A 56 -11.31 -7.00 -1.43
N LEU A 57 -10.68 -6.77 -2.58
CA LEU A 57 -9.70 -5.71 -2.76
C LEU A 57 -10.35 -4.59 -3.56
N ASP A 58 -10.76 -3.54 -2.84
CA ASP A 58 -11.37 -2.35 -3.42
C ASP A 58 -10.35 -1.20 -3.51
N LEU A 59 -10.04 -0.83 -4.75
CA LEU A 59 -9.10 0.23 -5.08
C LEU A 59 -9.73 1.63 -5.02
N THR A 60 -11.06 1.73 -4.84
CA THR A 60 -11.73 3.03 -4.76
C THR A 60 -11.30 3.83 -3.52
N ILE A 61 -11.33 5.15 -3.69
CA ILE A 61 -11.05 6.18 -2.70
C ILE A 61 -11.93 7.40 -2.97
N ASN A 62 -12.05 8.28 -1.97
CA ASN A 62 -12.79 9.54 -2.03
C ASN A 62 -14.28 9.32 -2.33
N TYR A 63 -14.76 9.77 -3.49
CA TYR A 63 -16.14 9.66 -3.92
C TYR A 63 -16.34 8.58 -4.99
N LYS A 64 -17.60 8.18 -5.18
CA LYS A 64 -17.96 7.17 -6.20
C LYS A 64 -17.57 7.67 -7.59
N GLY A 65 -16.73 6.90 -8.29
CA GLY A 65 -16.26 7.23 -9.64
C GLY A 65 -14.96 8.02 -9.68
N PHE A 66 -14.38 8.42 -8.54
CA PHE A 66 -13.11 9.17 -8.50
C PHE A 66 -12.00 8.50 -9.30
N ILE A 67 -11.75 7.20 -9.06
CA ILE A 67 -10.70 6.46 -9.78
C ILE A 67 -11.05 6.29 -11.27
N GLN A 68 -12.32 6.15 -11.62
CA GLN A 68 -12.75 6.03 -13.02
C GLN A 68 -12.50 7.34 -13.79
N GLN A 69 -12.73 8.48 -13.13
CA GLN A 69 -12.56 9.80 -13.72
C GLN A 69 -11.08 10.14 -13.96
N TYR A 70 -10.21 9.84 -12.99
CA TYR A 70 -8.83 10.34 -13.00
C TYR A 70 -7.75 9.27 -13.18
N PHE A 71 -8.03 8.00 -12.88
CA PHE A 71 -7.05 6.91 -12.83
C PHE A 71 -7.56 5.67 -13.58
N LYS A 72 -7.67 5.77 -14.91
CA LYS A 72 -8.24 4.72 -15.78
C LYS A 72 -7.59 3.35 -15.59
N GLU A 73 -6.28 3.30 -15.37
CA GLU A 73 -5.56 2.04 -15.13
C GLU A 73 -6.00 1.37 -13.82
N LEU A 74 -6.13 2.14 -12.74
CA LEU A 74 -6.64 1.64 -11.45
C LEU A 74 -8.10 1.21 -11.55
N ASP A 75 -8.93 1.93 -12.32
CA ASP A 75 -10.32 1.55 -12.57
C ASP A 75 -10.43 0.21 -13.32
N GLN A 76 -9.63 0.01 -14.37
CA GLN A 76 -9.57 -1.26 -15.10
C GLN A 76 -9.13 -2.41 -14.19
N LEU A 77 -8.13 -2.17 -13.34
CA LEU A 77 -7.66 -3.16 -12.38
C LEU A 77 -8.72 -3.48 -11.32
N ASN A 78 -9.41 -2.46 -10.80
CA ASN A 78 -10.48 -2.62 -9.84
C ASN A 78 -11.64 -3.44 -10.41
N LYS A 79 -11.99 -3.22 -11.68
CA LYS A 79 -13.00 -4.01 -12.40
C LYS A 79 -12.59 -5.47 -12.55
N ARG A 80 -11.32 -5.75 -12.85
CA ARG A 80 -10.79 -7.13 -12.95
C ARG A 80 -10.78 -7.85 -11.59
N LEU A 81 -10.39 -7.16 -10.53
CA LEU A 81 -10.42 -7.69 -9.16
C LEU A 81 -11.84 -8.10 -8.76
N ASN A 82 -12.83 -7.29 -9.12
CA ASN A 82 -14.20 -7.44 -8.65
C ASN A 82 -15.15 -7.92 -9.77
N PHE A 83 -14.68 -8.80 -10.66
CA PHE A 83 -15.50 -9.44 -11.69
C PHE A 83 -15.95 -10.85 -11.25
N PRO A 84 -17.22 -11.24 -11.46
CA PRO A 84 -18.29 -10.48 -12.12
C PRO A 84 -18.86 -9.32 -11.27
N PRO A 85 -19.37 -8.25 -11.90
CA PRO A 85 -19.87 -7.09 -11.17
C PRO A 85 -21.02 -7.43 -10.23
N GLY A 86 -21.00 -6.88 -9.02
CA GLY A 86 -22.04 -7.10 -8.01
C GLY A 86 -21.81 -8.33 -7.14
N GLU A 87 -20.82 -9.17 -7.46
CA GLU A 87 -20.40 -10.28 -6.61
C GLU A 87 -19.27 -9.88 -5.65
N ARG A 88 -19.25 -10.54 -4.49
CA ARG A 88 -18.14 -10.43 -3.54
C ARG A 88 -17.03 -11.37 -3.99
N VAL A 89 -16.03 -10.83 -4.68
CA VAL A 89 -14.82 -11.57 -5.06
C VAL A 89 -13.79 -11.47 -3.94
N GLU A 90 -13.35 -12.59 -3.39
CA GLU A 90 -12.35 -12.62 -2.32
C GLU A 90 -10.98 -13.06 -2.85
N HIS A 91 -9.96 -12.26 -2.56
CA HIS A 91 -8.59 -12.54 -2.99
C HIS A 91 -7.75 -13.14 -1.87
N ASN A 92 -6.78 -13.97 -2.22
CA ASN A 92 -5.85 -14.55 -1.25
C ASN A 92 -4.81 -13.51 -0.79
N MET A 93 -5.20 -12.70 0.18
CA MET A 93 -4.41 -11.60 0.72
C MET A 93 -4.37 -11.57 2.24
N ILE A 94 -3.41 -10.84 2.80
CA ILE A 94 -3.27 -10.50 4.21
C ILE A 94 -3.51 -9.00 4.34
N LYS A 95 -4.45 -8.61 5.19
CA LYS A 95 -4.73 -7.21 5.53
C LYS A 95 -4.38 -6.99 7.00
N LEU A 96 -3.48 -6.04 7.26
CA LEU A 96 -3.14 -5.56 8.59
C LEU A 96 -3.81 -4.21 8.82
N ARG A 97 -4.57 -4.08 9.90
CA ARG A 97 -5.29 -2.84 10.23
C ARG A 97 -4.93 -2.33 11.62
N TYR A 98 -4.60 -1.04 11.70
CA TYR A 98 -4.23 -0.34 12.92
C TYR A 98 -5.19 0.84 13.14
N ARG A 99 -6.09 0.74 14.13
CA ARG A 99 -7.18 1.72 14.36
C ARG A 99 -6.89 2.79 15.43
N TYR A 100 -5.72 2.75 16.07
CA TYR A 100 -5.37 3.67 17.17
C TYR A 100 -3.86 4.01 17.21
N ALA A 101 -3.23 4.15 16.04
CA ALA A 101 -1.80 4.41 15.98
C ALA A 101 -1.40 5.71 16.72
N GLN A 102 -2.30 6.70 16.82
CA GLN A 102 -2.09 7.92 17.63
C GLN A 102 -1.68 7.65 19.09
N ARG A 103 -2.07 6.52 19.69
CA ARG A 103 -1.66 6.15 21.06
C ARG A 103 -0.16 5.90 21.19
N LYS A 104 0.55 5.74 20.07
CA LYS A 104 2.01 5.62 19.97
C LYS A 104 2.69 6.94 19.55
N GLN A 105 1.98 8.08 19.67
CA GLN A 105 2.48 9.41 19.29
C GLN A 105 2.86 9.57 17.81
N VAL A 106 2.32 8.71 16.93
CA VAL A 106 2.47 8.85 15.48
C VAL A 106 1.31 9.66 14.88
N PRO A 107 1.51 10.37 13.75
CA PRO A 107 0.50 11.25 13.16
C PRO A 107 -0.67 10.51 12.50
N PHE A 108 -0.67 9.18 12.53
CA PHE A 108 -1.64 8.34 11.84
C PHE A 108 -2.84 8.00 12.72
N LYS A 109 -4.04 8.33 12.23
CA LYS A 109 -5.32 7.91 12.82
C LYS A 109 -5.66 6.47 12.43
N TYR A 110 -5.33 6.11 11.19
CA TYR A 110 -5.67 4.82 10.61
C TYR A 110 -4.57 4.37 9.66
N VAL A 111 -4.22 3.09 9.71
CA VAL A 111 -3.34 2.45 8.74
C VAL A 111 -3.94 1.10 8.34
N GLU A 112 -4.10 0.86 7.05
CA GLU A 112 -4.44 -0.43 6.45
C GLU A 112 -3.35 -0.80 5.44
N LEU A 113 -2.69 -1.94 5.68
CA LEU A 113 -1.64 -2.47 4.81
C LEU A 113 -2.11 -3.81 4.24
N ILE A 114 -2.21 -3.89 2.91
CA ILE A 114 -2.69 -5.09 2.22
C ILE A 114 -1.53 -5.72 1.44
N PHE A 115 -1.34 -7.02 1.61
CA PHE A 115 -0.29 -7.82 0.98
C PHE A 115 -0.87 -9.05 0.29
N SER A 116 -0.26 -9.49 -0.81
CA SER A 116 -0.57 -10.78 -1.43
C SER A 116 -0.18 -11.90 -0.48
N ASN A 117 -1.07 -12.86 -0.24
CA ASN A 117 -0.72 -14.01 0.58
C ASN A 117 0.11 -15.06 -0.20
N TYR A 118 0.18 -14.94 -1.54
CA TYR A 118 1.04 -15.77 -2.38
C TYR A 118 2.49 -15.30 -2.35
N THR A 119 2.72 -14.01 -2.59
CA THR A 119 4.07 -13.45 -2.75
C THR A 119 4.57 -12.69 -1.54
N LYS A 120 3.69 -12.40 -0.56
CA LYS A 120 3.96 -11.53 0.59
C LYS A 120 4.26 -10.07 0.25
N LYS A 121 4.28 -9.71 -1.03
CA LYS A 121 4.48 -8.34 -1.51
C LYS A 121 3.26 -7.44 -1.27
N PRO A 122 3.45 -6.13 -1.08
CA PRO A 122 2.36 -5.20 -0.83
C PRO A 122 1.51 -4.96 -2.08
N LEU A 123 0.23 -4.74 -1.87
CA LEU A 123 -0.79 -4.49 -2.88
C LEU A 123 -1.29 -3.04 -2.79
N LEU A 124 -1.72 -2.66 -1.59
CA LEU A 124 -2.37 -1.37 -1.34
C LEU A 124 -2.17 -0.97 0.11
N PHE A 125 -1.66 0.24 0.32
CA PHE A 125 -1.61 0.87 1.64
C PHE A 125 -2.58 2.04 1.68
N LYS A 126 -3.40 2.13 2.74
CA LYS A 126 -4.28 3.27 3.02
C LYS A 126 -3.96 3.83 4.39
N ILE A 127 -3.65 5.12 4.46
CA ILE A 127 -3.26 5.82 5.68
C ILE A 127 -4.12 7.07 5.83
N ALA A 128 -4.69 7.29 7.02
CA ALA A 128 -5.36 8.54 7.35
C ALA A 128 -4.59 9.27 8.45
N SER A 129 -4.35 10.56 8.25
CA SER A 129 -3.68 11.47 9.19
C SER A 129 -4.54 12.71 9.41
N LYS A 130 -4.42 13.31 10.60
CA LYS A 130 -5.03 14.62 10.89
C LYS A 130 -4.13 15.75 10.36
N LYS A 131 -4.21 16.96 10.93
CA LYS A 131 -3.42 18.14 10.55
C LYS A 131 -1.91 17.90 10.38
N GLU A 132 -1.33 16.95 11.12
CA GLU A 132 0.08 16.58 11.00
C GLU A 132 0.43 15.98 9.62
N GLY A 133 -0.58 15.55 8.86
CA GLY A 133 -0.45 15.08 7.49
C GLY A 133 0.06 16.15 6.51
N ALA A 134 -0.01 17.44 6.86
CA ALA A 134 0.60 18.50 6.05
C ALA A 134 2.11 18.28 5.86
N PHE A 135 2.83 17.90 6.92
CA PHE A 135 4.27 17.62 6.87
C PHE A 135 4.62 16.41 5.99
N ILE A 136 3.68 15.47 5.85
CA ILE A 136 3.85 14.29 4.99
C ILE A 136 3.93 14.73 3.52
N ILE A 137 3.15 15.74 3.11
CA ILE A 137 3.17 16.25 1.73
C ILE A 137 4.55 16.82 1.40
N ASP A 138 5.11 17.66 2.28
CA ASP A 138 6.42 18.27 2.03
C ASP A 138 7.52 17.20 1.96
N THR A 139 7.47 16.21 2.84
CA THR A 139 8.39 15.06 2.81
C THR A 139 8.32 14.30 1.48
N ILE A 140 7.10 14.04 1.00
CA ILE A 140 6.87 13.32 -0.26
C ILE A 140 7.31 14.17 -1.45
N ARG A 141 7.05 15.48 -1.44
CA ARG A 141 7.52 16.41 -2.47
C ARG A 141 9.05 16.44 -2.56
N THR A 142 9.74 16.51 -1.42
CA THR A 142 11.21 16.45 -1.39
C THR A 142 11.74 15.13 -1.96
N LYS A 143 11.08 14.00 -1.68
CA LYS A 143 11.52 12.67 -2.13
C LYS A 143 11.15 12.35 -3.58
N HIS A 144 10.04 12.86 -4.08
CA HIS A 144 9.42 12.42 -5.33
C HIS A 144 9.14 13.55 -6.35
N GLY A 145 9.47 14.80 -6.02
CA GLY A 145 9.22 15.98 -6.87
C GLY A 145 7.81 16.54 -6.69
N GLU A 146 7.42 17.50 -7.55
CA GLU A 146 6.09 18.12 -7.47
C GLU A 146 4.96 17.14 -7.85
N PRO A 147 3.84 17.14 -7.10
CA PRO A 147 2.68 16.34 -7.46
C PRO A 147 1.93 16.92 -8.65
N LYS A 148 1.24 16.04 -9.37
CA LYS A 148 0.08 16.43 -10.16
C LYS A 148 -1.10 16.70 -9.21
N THR A 149 -1.91 17.72 -9.50
CA THR A 149 -3.03 18.12 -8.65
C THR A 149 -4.36 17.90 -9.35
N ILE A 150 -5.34 17.37 -8.62
CA ILE A 150 -6.73 17.21 -9.03
C ILE A 150 -7.60 17.99 -8.05
N ASN A 151 -8.27 19.04 -8.51
CA ASN A 151 -9.31 19.71 -7.73
C ASN A 151 -10.62 18.96 -7.94
N TRP A 152 -11.33 18.68 -6.86
CA TRP A 152 -12.57 17.92 -6.94
C TRP A 152 -13.71 18.84 -7.36
N GLU A 153 -14.52 18.39 -8.31
CA GLU A 153 -15.71 19.14 -8.77
C GLU A 153 -16.94 18.84 -7.92
N GLN A 154 -16.97 17.66 -7.28
CA GLN A 154 -18.16 17.08 -6.66
C GLN A 154 -18.22 17.30 -5.14
N GLU A 155 -17.07 17.53 -4.50
CA GLU A 155 -16.92 17.74 -3.07
C GLU A 155 -15.81 18.76 -2.79
N GLU A 156 -15.83 19.43 -1.63
CA GLU A 156 -14.72 20.28 -1.20
C GLU A 156 -13.48 19.44 -0.88
N GLY A 157 -12.58 19.32 -1.84
CA GLY A 157 -11.32 18.61 -1.65
C GLY A 157 -10.38 18.71 -2.83
N ARG A 158 -9.16 18.23 -2.63
CA ARG A 158 -8.19 18.06 -3.70
C ARG A 158 -7.35 16.81 -3.47
N SER A 159 -6.86 16.24 -4.56
CA SER A 159 -5.88 15.16 -4.52
C SER A 159 -4.56 15.60 -5.13
N LEU A 160 -3.48 15.29 -4.44
CA LEU A 160 -2.11 15.35 -4.96
C LEU A 160 -1.69 13.93 -5.34
N TYR A 161 -1.05 13.73 -6.47
CA TYR A 161 -0.57 12.41 -6.83
C TYR A 161 0.76 12.39 -7.57
N TRP A 162 1.42 11.25 -7.41
CA TRP A 162 2.66 10.88 -8.07
C TRP A 162 2.49 9.51 -8.69
N GLU A 163 3.21 9.29 -9.78
CA GLU A 163 3.26 8.01 -10.49
C GLU A 163 4.73 7.66 -10.69
N LYS A 164 5.10 6.44 -10.33
CA LYS A 164 6.45 5.91 -10.55
C LYS A 164 6.39 4.40 -10.70
N ASN A 165 7.05 3.86 -11.72
CA ASN A 165 7.12 2.41 -11.95
C ASN A 165 5.73 1.74 -11.93
N LYS A 166 4.75 2.37 -12.61
CA LYS A 166 3.32 1.97 -12.63
C LYS A 166 2.60 1.97 -11.28
N SER A 167 3.26 2.36 -10.21
CA SER A 167 2.66 2.53 -8.89
C SER A 167 2.16 3.96 -8.73
N PHE A 168 1.11 4.14 -7.93
CA PHE A 168 0.52 5.44 -7.65
C PHE A 168 0.62 5.78 -6.17
N LEU A 169 0.99 7.00 -5.84
CA LEU A 169 0.80 7.58 -4.52
C LEU A 169 -0.20 8.73 -4.66
N ILE A 170 -1.30 8.66 -3.93
CA ILE A 170 -2.37 9.66 -3.95
C ILE A 170 -2.57 10.15 -2.53
N ILE A 171 -2.54 11.47 -2.32
CA ILE A 171 -2.88 12.14 -1.07
C ILE A 171 -4.12 12.99 -1.30
N SER A 172 -5.22 12.60 -0.69
CA SER A 172 -6.48 13.32 -0.71
C SER A 172 -6.59 14.20 0.53
N ILE A 173 -6.90 15.46 0.30
CA ILE A 173 -7.01 16.50 1.32
C ILE A 173 -8.47 16.94 1.32
N LEU A 174 -9.15 16.65 2.42
CA LEU A 174 -10.56 16.92 2.64
C LEU A 174 -10.76 17.48 4.04
N LYS A 175 -11.91 18.08 4.29
CA LYS A 175 -12.30 18.51 5.64
C LYS A 175 -13.02 17.37 6.35
N ASP A 176 -12.73 17.16 7.62
CA ASP A 176 -13.52 16.29 8.48
C ASP A 176 -14.85 16.95 8.86
N ARG A 177 -15.67 16.25 9.65
CA ARG A 177 -16.98 16.74 10.09
C ARG A 177 -16.94 18.02 10.95
N TYR A 178 -15.77 18.41 11.45
CA TYR A 178 -15.53 19.61 12.24
C TYR A 178 -14.89 20.74 11.41
N GLY A 179 -14.62 20.49 10.13
CA GLY A 179 -13.96 21.44 9.24
C GLY A 179 -12.44 21.37 9.28
N ASP A 180 -11.86 20.48 10.09
CA ASP A 180 -10.40 20.31 10.19
C ASP A 180 -9.87 19.50 9.00
N PRO A 181 -8.66 19.79 8.49
CA PRO A 181 -8.09 19.04 7.38
C PRO A 181 -7.73 17.61 7.79
N GLU A 182 -8.17 16.65 6.98
CA GLU A 182 -7.80 15.24 7.05
C GLU A 182 -7.07 14.84 5.75
N TYR A 183 -6.02 14.04 5.91
CA TYR A 183 -5.13 13.63 4.83
C TYR A 183 -5.19 12.12 4.67
N HIS A 184 -5.71 11.67 3.53
CA HIS A 184 -5.87 10.28 3.19
C HIS A 184 -4.84 9.92 2.12
N THR A 185 -3.82 9.15 2.51
CA THR A 185 -2.78 8.67 1.60
C THR A 185 -3.11 7.25 1.14
N ALA A 186 -3.07 7.00 -0.15
CA ALA A 186 -3.17 5.69 -0.76
C ALA A 186 -1.93 5.41 -1.62
N ILE A 187 -1.29 4.25 -1.40
CA ILE A 187 -0.18 3.77 -2.24
C ILE A 187 -0.63 2.50 -2.93
N TYR A 188 -0.70 2.52 -4.26
CA TYR A 188 -1.10 1.41 -5.11
C TYR A 188 0.14 0.79 -5.75
N PHE A 189 0.41 -0.47 -5.42
CA PHE A 189 1.49 -1.25 -6.03
C PHE A 189 0.93 -2.04 -7.21
N THR A 190 0.52 -1.34 -8.27
CA THR A 190 -0.15 -1.91 -9.45
C THR A 190 0.53 -3.17 -9.98
N PRO A 191 1.87 -3.24 -10.13
CA PRO A 191 2.53 -4.46 -10.62
C PRO A 191 2.29 -5.68 -9.71
N ASN A 192 2.22 -5.49 -8.39
CA ASN A 192 1.95 -6.57 -7.45
C ASN A 192 0.47 -6.99 -7.45
N ILE A 193 -0.45 -6.07 -7.73
CA ILE A 193 -1.88 -6.37 -7.89
C ILE A 193 -2.10 -7.17 -9.19
N GLU A 194 -1.43 -6.81 -10.28
CA GLU A 194 -1.45 -7.59 -11.52
C GLU A 194 -0.89 -9.00 -11.30
N ALA A 195 0.23 -9.11 -10.58
CA ALA A 195 0.83 -10.40 -10.25
C ALA A 195 -0.10 -11.28 -9.39
N LEU A 196 -0.87 -10.69 -8.47
CA LEU A 196 -1.90 -11.41 -7.71
C LEU A 196 -2.96 -12.01 -8.65
N LEU A 197 -3.53 -11.19 -9.54
CA LEU A 197 -4.56 -11.66 -10.49
C LEU A 197 -4.04 -12.78 -11.38
N SER A 198 -2.85 -12.61 -11.97
CA SER A 198 -2.23 -13.65 -12.79
C SER A 198 -2.00 -14.94 -12.01
N LYS A 199 -1.65 -14.86 -10.73
CA LYS A 199 -1.47 -16.04 -9.89
C LYS A 199 -2.79 -16.74 -9.60
N GLU A 200 -3.85 -15.98 -9.33
CA GLU A 200 -5.19 -16.53 -9.08
C GLU A 200 -5.76 -17.22 -10.33
N GLU A 201 -5.58 -16.64 -11.51
CA GLU A 201 -5.94 -17.25 -12.80
C GLU A 201 -5.18 -18.56 -13.07
N GLN A 202 -3.88 -18.62 -12.72
CA GLN A 202 -3.09 -19.85 -12.84
C GLN A 202 -3.60 -20.94 -11.88
N VAL A 203 -3.87 -20.59 -10.63
CA VAL A 203 -4.38 -21.54 -9.62
C VAL A 203 -5.76 -22.06 -10.00
N ALA A 204 -6.64 -21.20 -10.53
CA ALA A 204 -7.95 -21.60 -11.02
C ALA A 204 -7.85 -22.63 -12.15
N ARG A 205 -7.03 -22.35 -13.18
CA ARG A 205 -6.80 -23.28 -14.30
C ARG A 205 -6.25 -24.64 -13.85
N GLN A 206 -5.27 -24.64 -12.95
CA GLN A 206 -4.70 -25.88 -12.42
C GLN A 206 -5.75 -26.72 -11.69
N ARG A 207 -6.61 -26.10 -10.88
CA ARG A 207 -7.70 -26.80 -10.18
C ARG A 207 -8.71 -27.40 -11.16
N GLU A 208 -9.09 -26.67 -12.21
CA GLU A 208 -10.01 -27.18 -13.24
C GLU A 208 -9.44 -28.39 -13.98
N GLU A 209 -8.14 -28.37 -14.32
CA GLU A 209 -7.47 -29.50 -14.96
C GLU A 209 -7.41 -30.74 -14.06
N GLU A 210 -7.12 -30.55 -12.76
CA GLU A 210 -7.13 -31.64 -11.77
C GLU A 210 -8.52 -32.27 -11.62
N ILE A 211 -9.58 -31.45 -11.58
CA ILE A 211 -10.97 -31.92 -11.52
C ILE A 211 -11.30 -32.74 -12.78
N LYS A 212 -10.93 -32.26 -13.97
CA LYS A 212 -11.14 -32.99 -15.23
C LYS A 212 -10.40 -34.32 -15.27
N LYS A 213 -9.16 -34.40 -14.78
CA LYS A 213 -8.37 -35.64 -14.72
C LYS A 213 -9.00 -36.66 -13.78
N LYS A 214 -9.39 -36.25 -12.56
CA LYS A 214 -10.04 -37.12 -11.58
C LYS A 214 -11.41 -37.63 -12.05
N GLY A 215 -12.17 -36.78 -12.73
CA GLY A 215 -13.44 -37.16 -13.34
C GLY A 215 -13.29 -38.24 -14.42
N LYS A 216 -12.24 -38.18 -15.26
CA LYS A 216 -11.98 -39.21 -16.28
C LYS A 216 -11.52 -40.56 -15.74
N THR A 217 -10.90 -40.60 -14.55
CA THR A 217 -10.47 -41.86 -13.90
C THR A 217 -11.56 -42.53 -13.06
N ALA A 218 -12.71 -41.87 -12.88
CA ALA A 218 -13.82 -42.37 -12.08
C ALA A 218 -14.91 -43.09 -12.92
N PHE A 219 -14.72 -43.18 -14.24
CA PHE A 219 -15.61 -43.87 -15.18
C PHE A 219 -14.83 -44.91 -15.99
#